data_AF-A0A6B3C8S8-F1
#
_entry.id   AF-A0A6B3C8S8-F1
#
_cell.length_a   1.000
_cell.length_b   1.000
_cell.length_c   1.000
_cell.angle_alpha   90.00
_cell.angle_beta   90.00
_cell.angle_gamma   90.00
#
_symmetry.space_group_name_H-M   'P 1'
#
loop_
_entity.id
_entity.type
_entity.pdbx_description
1 polymer ?
#
loop_
_entity_poly.entity_id
_entity_poly.type
_entity_poly.pdbx_seq_one_letter_code
_entity_poly.pdbx_strand_id
1 'polypeptide(L)'
;WHYDRGPKFGPDAEGGTGDPGGDRYLEIWNLVFDQFVRGEGRGKDYPLLGELERKAIDTGAGLERIAYLLQGKNNLYETDEVFPVIERAAELTGRRYGAGGEDDVRLRVVGDHVRSSLMLIGDGVTPSNEGRGYVLRRLVRRTVRSMRL
;
A
#
# COMPACT_ATOMS: atom_id res chain seq x y z
N TRP A 1 12.29 10.28 -3.57
CA TRP A 1 12.30 11.31 -2.50
C TRP A 1 11.81 10.68 -1.22
N HIS A 2 12.56 10.90 -0.16
CA HIS A 2 12.28 10.34 1.17
C HIS A 2 11.96 11.44 2.17
N TYR A 3 11.08 11.15 3.12
CA TYR A 3 10.75 12.02 4.24
C TYR A 3 11.32 11.42 5.54
N ASP A 4 12.06 12.21 6.31
CA ASP A 4 12.54 11.82 7.64
C ASP A 4 11.46 12.14 8.70
N ARG A 5 10.85 11.10 9.26
CA ARG A 5 9.86 11.24 10.35
C ARG A 5 10.49 11.53 11.72
N GLY A 6 11.80 11.45 11.81
CA GLY A 6 12.62 11.71 12.99
C GLY A 6 13.09 10.44 13.72
N PRO A 7 14.04 10.61 14.67
CA PRO A 7 14.75 9.50 15.33
C PRO A 7 13.87 8.51 16.09
N LYS A 8 12.65 8.91 16.47
CA LYS A 8 11.70 8.02 17.16
C LYS A 8 11.21 6.85 16.30
N PHE A 9 11.41 6.91 14.99
CA PHE A 9 10.95 5.89 14.02
C PHE A 9 12.07 4.98 13.49
N GLY A 10 13.32 5.18 13.92
CA GLY A 10 14.45 4.36 13.47
C GLY A 10 15.81 5.06 13.54
N PRO A 11 16.89 4.30 13.31
CA PRO A 11 18.25 4.84 13.28
C PRO A 11 18.45 5.78 12.09
N ASP A 12 19.54 6.56 12.11
CA ASP A 12 19.95 7.37 10.96
C ASP A 12 20.38 6.49 9.77
N ALA A 13 20.15 6.96 8.56
CA ALA A 13 20.64 6.32 7.34
C ALA A 13 22.15 6.57 7.19
N GLU A 14 22.97 5.56 7.41
CA GLU A 14 24.41 5.63 7.13
C GLU A 14 24.62 5.89 5.62
N GLY A 15 25.27 7.01 5.27
CA GLY A 15 25.51 7.39 3.87
C GLY A 15 24.36 8.10 3.15
N GLY A 16 23.25 8.38 3.84
CA GLY A 16 22.24 9.38 3.42
C GLY A 16 21.33 9.03 2.24
N THR A 17 21.39 7.81 1.68
CA THR A 17 20.64 7.48 0.45
C THR A 17 19.77 6.23 0.52
N GLY A 18 19.83 5.44 1.59
CA GLY A 18 18.98 4.25 1.77
C GLY A 18 18.42 4.17 3.18
N ASP A 19 17.12 3.86 3.30
CA ASP A 19 16.52 3.51 4.60
C ASP A 19 17.24 2.26 5.14
N PRO A 20 17.92 2.33 6.30
CA PRO A 20 18.63 1.19 6.88
C PRO A 20 17.69 0.07 7.35
N GLY A 21 16.38 0.25 7.16
CA GLY A 21 15.32 -0.63 7.62
C GLY A 21 14.60 0.01 8.79
N GLY A 22 13.31 0.25 8.63
CA GLY A 22 12.47 0.86 9.64
C GLY A 22 11.34 1.66 8.99
N ASP A 23 10.75 2.56 9.78
CA ASP A 23 9.65 3.41 9.35
C ASP A 23 10.07 4.89 9.28
N ARG A 24 11.37 5.21 9.45
CA ARG A 24 11.87 6.59 9.58
C ARG A 24 12.00 7.32 8.25
N TYR A 25 12.68 6.72 7.27
CA TYR A 25 12.92 7.32 5.96
C TYR A 25 11.91 6.77 4.95
N LEU A 26 10.74 7.40 4.89
CA LEU A 26 9.67 6.94 4.01
C LEU A 26 9.84 7.45 2.59
N GLU A 27 9.82 6.55 1.62
CA GLU A 27 9.68 6.95 0.23
C GLU A 27 8.28 7.55 0.02
N ILE A 28 8.22 8.83 -0.38
CA ILE A 28 6.94 9.52 -0.62
C ILE A 28 6.69 9.81 -2.09
N TRP A 29 7.75 9.89 -2.89
CA TRP A 29 7.65 10.34 -4.27
C TRP A 29 8.81 9.80 -5.12
N ASN A 30 8.50 9.07 -6.19
CA ASN A 30 9.48 8.59 -7.15
C ASN A 30 9.44 9.40 -8.45
N LEU A 31 10.61 9.69 -9.02
CA LEU A 31 10.78 10.33 -10.32
C LEU A 31 11.52 9.34 -11.22
N VAL A 32 10.82 8.73 -12.16
CA VAL A 32 11.39 7.81 -13.13
C VAL A 32 11.68 8.60 -14.41
N PHE A 33 12.94 8.58 -14.82
CA PHE A 33 13.35 9.14 -16.11
C PHE A 33 13.28 8.03 -17.15
N ASP A 34 12.13 7.93 -17.80
CA ASP A 34 11.86 6.91 -18.80
C ASP A 34 12.77 7.09 -20.00
N GLN A 35 13.62 6.07 -20.22
CA GLN A 35 14.67 6.12 -21.23
C GLN A 35 14.70 4.93 -22.17
N PHE A 36 14.21 3.76 -21.75
CA PHE A 36 14.45 2.51 -22.47
C PHE A 36 13.18 1.68 -22.66
N VAL A 37 13.11 1.00 -23.80
CA VAL A 37 12.10 -0.04 -24.05
C VAL A 37 12.59 -1.35 -23.43
N ARG A 38 11.74 -1.94 -22.59
CA ARG A 38 12.02 -3.22 -21.93
C ARG A 38 11.46 -4.39 -22.74
N GLY A 39 12.27 -5.42 -22.96
CA GLY A 39 11.86 -6.66 -23.63
C GLY A 39 11.17 -7.66 -22.70
N GLU A 40 10.85 -8.83 -23.23
CA GLU A 40 10.27 -9.93 -22.45
C GLU A 40 11.29 -10.52 -21.46
N GLY A 41 10.82 -10.93 -20.28
CA GLY A 41 11.68 -11.40 -19.19
C GLY A 41 10.90 -11.87 -17.98
N ARG A 42 11.63 -12.29 -16.93
CA ARG A 42 11.03 -12.79 -15.68
C ARG A 42 11.76 -12.24 -14.46
N GLY A 43 10.99 -11.92 -13.42
CA GLY A 43 11.53 -11.47 -12.14
C GLY A 43 12.17 -10.09 -12.26
N LYS A 44 13.49 -10.00 -12.14
CA LYS A 44 14.25 -8.76 -12.34
C LYS A 44 15.01 -8.73 -13.67
N ASP A 45 15.00 -9.83 -14.41
CA ASP A 45 15.74 -9.98 -15.63
C ASP A 45 14.85 -9.62 -16.82
N TYR A 46 15.12 -8.44 -17.37
CA TYR A 46 14.44 -7.93 -18.55
C TYR A 46 15.47 -7.20 -19.42
N PRO A 47 15.72 -7.66 -20.65
CA PRO A 47 16.68 -7.01 -21.53
C PRO A 47 16.17 -5.63 -21.96
N LEU A 48 17.08 -4.67 -22.11
CA LEU A 48 16.78 -3.38 -22.74
C LEU A 48 16.89 -3.55 -24.26
N LEU A 49 15.80 -3.30 -24.97
CA LEU A 49 15.75 -3.46 -26.44
C LEU A 49 16.29 -2.23 -27.19
N GLY A 50 16.37 -1.08 -26.51
CA GLY A 50 16.82 0.18 -27.08
C GLY A 50 16.28 1.37 -26.29
N GLU A 51 16.64 2.58 -26.72
CA GLU A 51 16.09 3.81 -26.15
C GLU A 51 14.66 4.07 -26.64
N LEU A 52 13.87 4.77 -25.82
CA LEU A 52 12.57 5.31 -26.23
C LEU A 52 12.77 6.41 -27.28
N GLU A 53 11.89 6.45 -28.29
CA GLU A 53 11.87 7.53 -29.30
C GLU A 53 11.70 8.90 -28.64
N ARG A 54 10.91 8.96 -27.56
CA ARG A 54 10.71 10.15 -26.74
C ARG A 54 10.93 9.81 -25.28
N LYS A 55 11.93 10.43 -24.67
CA LYS A 55 12.19 10.33 -23.23
C LYS A 55 11.14 11.13 -22.47
N ALA A 56 10.74 10.62 -21.31
CA ALA A 56 9.70 11.23 -20.49
C ALA A 56 10.08 11.17 -19.00
N ILE A 57 9.29 11.86 -18.19
CA ILE A 57 9.35 11.74 -16.74
C ILE A 57 8.02 11.13 -16.30
N ASP A 58 8.07 9.91 -15.78
CA ASP A 58 6.97 9.29 -15.06
C ASP A 58 7.18 9.52 -13.56
N THR A 59 6.12 9.90 -12.86
CA THR A 59 6.23 10.22 -11.46
C THR A 59 5.04 9.74 -10.66
N GLY A 60 5.35 9.16 -9.49
CA GLY A 60 4.35 8.60 -8.59
C GLY A 60 4.62 9.06 -7.17
N ALA A 61 3.62 9.68 -6.54
CA ALA A 61 3.63 10.05 -5.14
C ALA A 61 2.55 9.25 -4.39
N GLY A 62 2.91 8.66 -3.25
CA GLY A 62 1.97 7.87 -2.45
C GLY A 62 1.04 8.78 -1.67
N LEU A 63 -0.21 8.96 -2.14
CA LEU A 63 -1.18 9.86 -1.50
C LEU A 63 -1.39 9.52 -0.03
N GLU A 64 -1.59 8.25 0.32
CA GLU A 64 -1.82 7.84 1.71
C GLU A 64 -0.59 8.09 2.59
N ARG A 65 0.63 7.94 2.04
CA ARG A 65 1.86 8.24 2.76
C ARG A 65 1.96 9.73 3.08
N ILE A 66 1.65 10.57 2.11
CA ILE A 66 1.60 12.02 2.31
C ILE A 66 0.50 12.38 3.32
N ALA A 67 -0.69 11.79 3.18
CA ALA A 67 -1.84 12.06 4.04
C ALA A 67 -1.55 11.75 5.51
N TYR A 68 -1.04 10.55 5.83
CA TYR A 68 -0.80 10.21 7.23
C TYR A 68 0.30 11.07 7.86
N LEU A 69 1.29 11.50 7.07
CA LEU A 69 2.33 12.43 7.54
C LEU A 69 1.72 13.80 7.87
N LEU A 70 0.93 14.37 6.96
CA LEU A 70 0.28 15.67 7.16
C LEU A 70 -0.76 15.64 8.29
N GLN A 71 -1.44 14.51 8.48
CA GLN A 71 -2.42 14.31 9.54
C GLN A 71 -1.78 13.93 10.89
N GLY A 72 -0.45 13.79 10.96
CA GLY A 72 0.25 13.42 12.19
C GLY A 72 -0.07 12.02 12.71
N LYS A 73 -0.42 11.09 11.82
CA LYS A 73 -0.77 9.70 12.15
C LYS A 73 0.46 8.80 12.15
N ASN A 74 0.38 7.67 12.85
CA ASN A 74 1.52 6.75 12.97
C ASN A 74 1.62 5.78 11.79
N ASN A 75 0.52 5.52 11.10
CA ASN A 75 0.46 4.62 9.94
C ASN A 75 -0.68 5.00 8.99
N LEU A 76 -0.66 4.43 7.78
CA LEU A 76 -1.63 4.71 6.73
C LEU A 76 -3.08 4.34 7.09
N TYR A 77 -3.28 3.38 7.99
CA TYR A 77 -4.60 2.88 8.37
C TYR A 77 -5.36 3.82 9.31
N GLU A 78 -4.64 4.75 9.94
CA GLU A 78 -5.18 5.75 10.86
C GLU A 78 -5.52 7.07 10.17
N THR A 79 -5.36 7.13 8.85
CA THR A 79 -5.83 8.26 8.04
C THR A 79 -7.34 8.37 8.11
N ASP A 80 -7.84 9.60 7.95
CA ASP A 80 -9.27 9.89 7.83
C ASP A 80 -9.99 9.08 6.74
N GLU A 81 -9.33 8.73 5.64
CA GLU A 81 -9.90 7.92 4.56
C GLU A 81 -10.11 6.45 4.98
N VAL A 82 -9.13 5.85 5.67
CA VAL A 82 -9.12 4.40 5.94
C VAL A 82 -9.75 4.06 7.30
N PHE A 83 -9.52 4.92 8.31
CA PHE A 83 -9.90 4.64 9.68
C PHE A 83 -11.40 4.37 9.90
N PRO A 84 -12.35 5.06 9.22
CA PRO A 84 -13.78 4.78 9.39
C PRO A 84 -14.17 3.33 9.03
N VAL A 85 -13.48 2.71 8.08
CA VAL A 85 -13.72 1.29 7.72
C VAL A 85 -13.27 0.37 8.84
N ILE A 86 -12.12 0.69 9.45
CA ILE A 86 -11.56 -0.07 10.58
C ILE A 86 -12.44 0.09 11.82
N GLU A 87 -12.88 1.30 12.12
CA GLU A 87 -13.80 1.60 13.22
C GLU A 87 -15.09 0.80 13.05
N ARG A 88 -15.68 0.81 11.85
CA ARG A 88 -16.90 0.04 11.58
C ARG A 88 -16.68 -1.47 11.71
N ALA A 89 -15.54 -1.98 11.27
CA ALA A 89 -15.19 -3.40 11.42
C ALA A 89 -15.00 -3.78 12.90
N ALA A 90 -14.39 -2.91 13.69
CA ALA A 90 -14.21 -3.08 15.13
C ALA A 90 -15.57 -3.14 15.85
N GLU A 91 -16.49 -2.22 15.55
CA GLU A 91 -17.86 -2.24 16.08
C GLU A 91 -18.61 -3.54 15.77
N LEU A 92 -18.57 -4.00 14.51
CA LEU A 92 -19.28 -5.19 14.06
C LEU A 92 -18.75 -6.48 14.69
N THR A 93 -17.48 -6.50 15.08
CA THR A 93 -16.82 -7.67 15.69
C THR A 93 -16.75 -7.59 17.21
N GLY A 94 -17.10 -6.44 17.81
CA GLY A 94 -16.93 -6.19 19.24
C GLY A 94 -15.46 -6.11 19.68
N ARG A 95 -14.52 -5.96 18.73
CA ARG A 95 -13.08 -5.83 19.00
C ARG A 95 -12.70 -4.36 19.08
N ARG A 96 -11.52 -4.08 19.64
CA ARG A 96 -10.98 -2.73 19.77
C ARG A 96 -9.69 -2.60 18.97
N TYR A 97 -9.67 -1.69 18.00
CA TYR A 97 -8.44 -1.31 17.30
C TYR A 97 -7.49 -0.54 18.22
N GLY A 98 -6.20 -0.82 18.14
CA GLY A 98 -5.16 -0.22 18.98
C GLY A 98 -4.98 -0.93 20.32
N ALA A 99 -5.64 -2.07 20.54
CA ALA A 99 -5.37 -2.95 21.68
C ALA A 99 -4.12 -3.82 21.47
N GLY A 100 -3.54 -3.81 20.26
CA GLY A 100 -2.40 -4.63 19.87
C GLY A 100 -2.79 -6.04 19.45
N GLY A 101 -1.78 -6.84 19.11
CA GLY A 101 -1.95 -8.26 18.77
C GLY A 101 -2.52 -8.52 17.37
N GLU A 102 -3.12 -9.70 17.20
CA GLU A 102 -3.59 -10.19 15.90
C GLU A 102 -4.85 -9.44 15.40
N ASP A 103 -5.67 -8.93 16.32
CA ASP A 103 -6.92 -8.23 16.00
C ASP A 103 -6.64 -6.95 15.21
N ASP A 104 -5.63 -6.16 15.60
CA ASP A 104 -5.22 -4.95 14.88
C ASP A 104 -4.76 -5.27 13.45
N VAL A 105 -4.02 -6.36 13.28
CA VAL A 105 -3.58 -6.81 11.95
C VAL A 105 -4.77 -7.21 11.08
N ARG A 106 -5.72 -7.97 11.64
CA ARG A 106 -6.92 -8.41 10.92
C ARG A 106 -7.84 -7.23 10.57
N LEU A 107 -8.00 -6.26 11.47
CA LEU A 107 -8.76 -5.04 11.21
C LEU A 107 -8.11 -4.18 10.10
N ARG A 108 -6.78 -4.05 10.08
CA ARG A 108 -6.05 -3.39 8.97
C ARG A 108 -6.23 -4.12 7.65
N VAL A 109 -6.21 -5.45 7.66
CA VAL A 109 -6.51 -6.27 6.47
C VAL A 109 -7.92 -6.00 5.96
N VAL A 110 -8.91 -5.85 6.85
CA VAL A 110 -10.28 -5.49 6.46
C VAL A 110 -10.30 -4.10 5.80
N GLY A 111 -9.71 -3.08 6.44
CA GLY A 111 -9.64 -1.72 5.91
C GLY A 111 -9.06 -1.66 4.48
N ASP A 112 -7.94 -2.35 4.25
CA ASP A 112 -7.29 -2.41 2.94
C ASP A 112 -8.10 -3.16 1.88
N HIS A 113 -8.56 -4.37 2.22
CA HIS A 113 -9.18 -5.26 1.23
C HIS A 113 -10.59 -4.84 0.86
N VAL A 114 -11.33 -4.20 1.77
CA VAL A 114 -12.67 -3.64 1.45
C VAL A 114 -12.53 -2.56 0.39
N ARG A 115 -11.59 -1.62 0.56
CA ARG A 115 -11.36 -0.53 -0.39
C ARG A 115 -10.94 -1.05 -1.77
N SER A 116 -9.97 -1.97 -1.80
CA SER A 116 -9.52 -2.60 -3.04
C SER A 116 -10.64 -3.36 -3.74
N SER A 117 -11.46 -4.09 -2.99
CA SER A 117 -12.60 -4.83 -3.54
C SER A 117 -13.68 -3.90 -4.09
N LEU A 118 -13.96 -2.79 -3.40
CA LEU A 118 -14.90 -1.78 -3.84
C LEU A 118 -14.50 -1.17 -5.19
N MET A 119 -13.24 -0.74 -5.32
CA MET A 119 -12.74 -0.15 -6.57
C MET A 119 -12.80 -1.15 -7.73
N LEU A 120 -12.35 -2.39 -7.50
CA LEU A 120 -12.43 -3.44 -8.53
C LEU A 120 -13.86 -3.72 -8.99
N ILE A 121 -14.82 -3.76 -8.06
CA ILE A 121 -16.24 -3.95 -8.39
C ILE A 121 -16.77 -2.74 -9.15
N GLY A 122 -16.40 -1.51 -8.74
CA GLY A 122 -16.75 -0.26 -9.42
C GLY A 122 -16.26 -0.22 -10.87
N ASP A 123 -15.08 -0.78 -11.13
CA ASP A 123 -14.50 -0.91 -12.47
C ASP A 123 -15.05 -2.12 -13.27
N GLY A 124 -16.09 -2.79 -12.77
CA GLY A 124 -16.80 -3.86 -13.47
C GLY A 124 -16.21 -5.27 -13.28
N VAL A 125 -15.28 -5.47 -12.36
CA VAL A 125 -14.74 -6.79 -12.05
C VAL A 125 -15.73 -7.57 -11.17
N THR A 126 -16.08 -8.78 -11.61
CA THR A 126 -16.93 -9.69 -10.83
C THR A 126 -16.12 -10.88 -10.26
N PRO A 127 -16.46 -11.40 -9.07
CA PRO A 127 -15.74 -12.52 -8.48
C PRO A 127 -15.79 -13.80 -9.33
N SER A 128 -14.64 -14.31 -9.77
CA SER A 128 -14.52 -15.50 -10.63
C SER A 128 -13.43 -16.47 -10.15
N ASN A 129 -13.28 -17.64 -10.78
CA ASN A 129 -12.20 -18.60 -10.48
C ASN A 129 -10.88 -18.28 -11.20
N GLU A 130 -10.85 -17.28 -12.07
CA GLU A 130 -9.70 -17.02 -12.96
C GLU A 130 -9.38 -15.52 -13.08
N GLY A 131 -8.14 -15.20 -13.47
CA GLY A 131 -7.71 -13.84 -13.77
C GLY A 131 -8.02 -12.81 -12.68
N ARG A 132 -8.51 -11.63 -13.10
CA ARG A 132 -8.83 -10.51 -12.20
C ARG A 132 -9.96 -10.84 -11.21
N GLY A 133 -10.96 -11.59 -11.64
CA GLY A 133 -12.08 -11.99 -10.78
C GLY A 133 -11.66 -12.93 -9.65
N TYR A 134 -10.62 -13.76 -9.86
CA TYR A 134 -10.04 -14.58 -8.80
C TYR A 134 -9.31 -13.76 -7.73
N VAL A 135 -8.60 -12.71 -8.14
CA VAL A 135 -7.97 -11.76 -7.20
C VAL A 135 -9.03 -11.08 -6.33
N LEU A 136 -10.08 -10.53 -6.95
CA LEU A 136 -11.21 -9.93 -6.21
C LEU A 136 -11.82 -10.93 -5.22
N ARG A 137 -12.12 -12.15 -5.67
CA ARG A 137 -12.65 -13.19 -4.79
C ARG A 137 -11.75 -13.48 -3.60
N ARG A 138 -10.43 -13.52 -3.80
CA ARG A 138 -9.46 -13.76 -2.74
C ARG A 138 -9.46 -12.63 -1.71
N LEU A 139 -9.50 -11.37 -2.16
CA LEU A 139 -9.59 -10.20 -1.28
C LEU A 139 -10.85 -10.26 -0.41
N VAL A 140 -12.03 -10.44 -1.01
CA VAL A 140 -13.31 -10.54 -0.30
C VAL A 140 -13.30 -11.70 0.71
N ARG A 141 -12.83 -12.88 0.31
CA ARG A 141 -12.75 -14.04 1.22
C ARG A 141 -11.79 -13.79 2.39
N ARG A 142 -10.68 -13.08 2.15
CA ARG A 142 -9.74 -12.72 3.22
C ARG A 142 -10.36 -11.69 4.17
N THR A 143 -11.11 -10.72 3.67
CA THR A 143 -11.91 -9.82 4.51
C THR A 143 -12.89 -10.59 5.38
N VAL A 144 -13.70 -11.49 4.79
CA VAL A 144 -14.68 -12.31 5.55
C VAL A 144 -13.99 -13.15 6.62
N ARG A 145 -12.84 -13.75 6.32
CA ARG A 145 -12.06 -14.52 7.30
C ARG A 145 -11.52 -13.61 8.41
N SER A 146 -10.97 -12.45 8.07
CA SER A 146 -10.47 -11.48 9.04
C SER A 146 -11.58 -10.94 9.95
N MET A 147 -12.83 -10.90 9.49
CA MET A 147 -14.00 -10.50 10.29
C MET A 147 -14.47 -11.57 11.30
N ARG A 148 -13.97 -12.82 11.21
CA ARG A 148 -14.26 -13.89 12.20
C ARG A 148 -13.35 -13.80 13.43
N LEU A 149 -13.08 -12.58 13.90
CA LEU A 149 -12.35 -12.29 15.14
C LEU A 149 -13.01 -12.96 16.34
#